data_AF-A0A7C6R584-F1
#
_entry.id   AF-A0A7C6R584-F1
#
_cell.length_a   1.000
_cell.length_b   1.000
_cell.length_c   1.000
_cell.angle_alpha   90.00
_cell.angle_beta   90.00
_cell.angle_gamma   90.00
#
_symmetry.space_group_name_H-M   'P 1'
#
loop_
_entity.id
_entity.type
_entity.pdbx_description
1 polymer ?
#
loop_
_entity_poly.entity_id
_entity_poly.type
_entity_poly.pdbx_seq_one_letter_code
_entity_poly.pdbx_strand_id
1 'polypeptide(L)'
;MVINGFLMNRDIRVAEIVDNETVVLNEKLAPIIFARGGGLVEWIESRAIDRRRINSRLLKKALGITDTSDISTVMQVNAAAVTDTYWIKEKGSDLCFDDVKFNENPFADLALKGDIDSFVENCGAQGRACAPDLTTVGSFEKCWRKSGGCWWLYKSGNDLERFSELFVARLGAAVGFDMAHYETEGDYIKTRDFTKGGAVIFEPAYNLVGDNKDYAYNYKKIAGLNLELAKQYIDILVMDTLCFNLDRHTFNYGFLRDSETGDFISMAPNFDNNAALISRGYRKNPFCDNDILFSAFADFIKSSNLRFRLPLLNRKMVDEILFCLDFNVDKRYVSEYVLYRYGVLCKIYENFCV
;
A
#
# COMPACT_ATOMS: atom_id res chain seq x y z
N MET A 1 10.24 14.21 20.54
CA MET A 1 9.49 13.51 21.61
C MET A 1 10.34 12.34 22.09
N VAL A 2 10.40 12.10 23.40
CA VAL A 2 11.09 10.92 23.98
C VAL A 2 10.01 9.91 24.37
N ILE A 3 10.10 8.70 23.84
CA ILE A 3 9.13 7.62 24.03
C ILE A 3 9.72 6.62 25.02
N ASN A 4 8.92 6.24 26.00
CA ASN A 4 9.21 5.19 26.97
C ASN A 4 7.97 4.29 27.09
N GLY A 5 8.14 2.97 27.14
CA GLY A 5 7.02 2.03 27.19
C GLY A 5 7.29 0.75 26.42
N PHE A 6 6.30 0.31 25.63
CA PHE A 6 6.39 -0.92 24.85
C PHE A 6 5.85 -0.73 23.45
N LEU A 7 6.52 -1.35 22.47
CA LEU A 7 5.90 -1.69 21.21
C LEU A 7 5.08 -2.96 21.41
N MET A 8 3.83 -2.90 20.98
CA MET A 8 2.84 -3.95 21.17
C MET A 8 2.40 -4.50 19.81
N ASN A 9 2.10 -5.81 19.77
CA ASN A 9 1.27 -6.42 18.74
C ASN A 9 0.02 -6.97 19.45
N ARG A 10 -1.14 -6.37 19.21
CA ARG A 10 -2.31 -6.50 20.08
C ARG A 10 -1.89 -6.27 21.54
N ASP A 11 -2.17 -7.18 22.46
CA ASP A 11 -1.77 -7.06 23.87
C ASP A 11 -0.45 -7.77 24.20
N ILE A 12 0.29 -8.21 23.18
CA ILE A 12 1.59 -8.87 23.36
C ILE A 12 2.70 -7.83 23.25
N ARG A 13 3.60 -7.80 24.25
CA ARG A 13 4.80 -6.96 24.21
C ARG A 13 5.79 -7.53 23.20
N VAL A 14 6.17 -6.70 22.25
CA VAL A 14 7.06 -7.06 21.13
C VAL A 14 8.45 -6.47 21.33
N ALA A 15 8.53 -5.24 21.82
CA ALA A 15 9.79 -4.60 22.22
C ALA A 15 9.58 -3.71 23.44
N GLU A 16 10.61 -3.61 24.29
CA GLU A 16 10.70 -2.57 25.32
C GLU A 16 11.30 -1.31 24.70
N ILE A 17 10.79 -0.15 25.10
CA ILE A 17 11.23 1.16 24.61
C ILE A 17 11.74 1.98 25.80
N VAL A 18 13.01 2.37 25.74
CA VAL A 18 13.64 3.27 26.71
C VAL A 18 14.34 4.40 25.95
N ASP A 19 13.89 5.63 26.18
CA ASP A 19 14.44 6.83 25.53
C ASP A 19 14.56 6.71 23.99
N ASN A 20 13.49 6.23 23.35
CA ASN A 20 13.39 5.89 21.91
C ASN A 20 14.19 4.67 21.43
N GLU A 21 15.05 4.10 22.25
CA GLU A 21 15.78 2.87 21.93
C GLU A 21 14.91 1.64 22.17
N THR A 22 15.03 0.65 21.29
CA THR A 22 14.22 -0.58 21.35
C THR A 22 15.06 -1.80 21.68
N VAL A 23 14.60 -2.56 22.67
CA VAL A 23 15.06 -3.94 22.91
C VAL A 23 13.95 -4.88 22.48
N VAL A 24 14.16 -5.61 21.38
CA VAL A 24 13.19 -6.57 20.86
C VAL A 24 13.05 -7.74 21.82
N LEU A 25 11.81 -8.00 22.26
CA LEU A 25 11.45 -9.08 23.18
C LEU A 25 10.90 -10.30 22.43
N ASN A 26 10.26 -10.07 21.28
CA ASN A 26 9.71 -11.12 20.42
C ASN A 26 10.00 -10.83 18.95
N GLU A 27 11.08 -11.41 18.42
CA GLU A 27 11.52 -11.20 17.04
C GLU A 27 10.47 -11.65 16.02
N LYS A 28 9.74 -12.74 16.29
CA LYS A 28 8.71 -13.24 15.38
C LYS A 28 7.57 -12.26 15.22
N LEU A 29 7.16 -11.58 16.28
CA LEU A 29 6.07 -10.59 16.22
C LEU A 29 6.59 -9.16 16.01
N ALA A 30 7.89 -8.96 15.82
CA ALA A 30 8.44 -7.64 15.59
C ALA A 30 8.20 -7.17 14.14
N PRO A 31 7.93 -5.87 13.93
CA PRO A 31 8.08 -5.25 12.62
C PRO A 31 9.44 -5.58 12.02
N ILE A 32 9.46 -5.97 10.74
CA ILE A 32 10.68 -6.51 10.11
C ILE A 32 11.81 -5.47 10.01
N ILE A 33 11.47 -4.19 10.13
CA ILE A 33 12.43 -3.09 10.13
C ILE A 33 13.52 -3.25 11.20
N PHE A 34 13.18 -3.84 12.36
CA PHE A 34 14.16 -4.09 13.43
C PHE A 34 15.17 -5.17 13.02
N ALA A 35 14.75 -6.20 12.29
CA ALA A 35 15.66 -7.24 11.76
C ALA A 35 16.61 -6.69 10.68
N ARG A 36 16.20 -5.63 9.98
CA ARG A 36 17.04 -4.88 9.04
C ARG A 36 18.00 -3.89 9.74
N GLY A 37 17.88 -3.72 11.06
CA GLY A 37 18.65 -2.77 11.86
C GLY A 37 18.09 -1.33 11.85
N GLY A 38 16.84 -1.14 11.40
CA GLY A 38 16.14 0.13 11.56
C GLY A 38 15.61 0.32 12.98
N GLY A 39 15.42 1.58 13.38
CA GLY A 39 15.02 1.95 14.74
C GLY A 39 13.54 2.29 14.88
N LEU A 40 13.11 2.50 16.13
CA LEU A 40 11.74 2.88 16.46
C LEU A 40 11.30 4.16 15.75
N VAL A 41 12.16 5.18 15.73
CA VAL A 41 11.85 6.48 15.14
C VAL A 41 11.53 6.33 13.65
N GLU A 42 12.38 5.63 12.91
CA GLU A 42 12.17 5.36 11.48
C GLU A 42 10.85 4.62 11.25
N TRP A 43 10.55 3.61 12.07
CA TRP A 43 9.30 2.86 11.98
C TRP A 43 8.08 3.75 12.21
N ILE A 44 8.08 4.60 13.24
CA ILE A 44 6.98 5.53 13.53
C ILE A 44 6.81 6.52 12.38
N GLU A 45 7.89 7.15 11.92
CA GLU A 45 7.84 8.14 10.84
C GLU A 45 7.31 7.54 9.54
N SER A 46 7.67 6.29 9.23
CA SER A 46 7.20 5.58 8.04
C SER A 46 5.67 5.40 7.97
N ARG A 47 4.96 5.55 9.10
CA ARG A 47 3.50 5.41 9.20
C ARG A 47 2.77 6.73 9.01
N ALA A 48 3.46 7.86 9.09
CA ALA A 48 2.81 9.17 9.13
C ALA A 48 2.08 9.50 7.83
N ILE A 49 0.91 10.13 7.97
CA ILE A 49 0.24 10.80 6.85
C ILE A 49 1.20 11.77 6.15
N ASP A 50 1.21 11.74 4.81
CA ASP A 50 2.05 12.64 4.02
C ASP A 50 1.63 14.10 4.26
N ARG A 51 2.56 14.91 4.78
CA ARG A 51 2.39 16.33 5.05
C ARG A 51 2.08 17.16 3.80
N ARG A 52 2.35 16.61 2.61
CA ARG A 52 2.07 17.26 1.31
C ARG A 52 0.61 17.19 0.92
N ARG A 53 -0.18 16.29 1.53
CA ARG A 53 -1.64 16.30 1.39
C ARG A 53 -2.20 17.60 1.95
N ILE A 54 -2.98 18.30 1.14
CA ILE A 54 -3.61 19.57 1.50
C ILE A 54 -4.49 19.37 2.73
N ASN A 55 -5.26 18.27 2.78
CA ASN A 55 -6.21 18.01 3.85
C ASN A 55 -5.53 17.53 5.14
N SER A 56 -4.28 17.03 5.09
CA SER A 56 -3.55 16.61 6.30
C SER A 56 -3.40 17.75 7.30
N ARG A 57 -3.18 18.98 6.82
CA ARG A 57 -3.07 20.17 7.67
C ARG A 57 -4.42 20.54 8.30
N LEU A 58 -5.52 20.39 7.56
CA LEU A 58 -6.87 20.63 8.07
C LEU A 58 -7.23 19.60 9.15
N LEU A 59 -6.91 18.33 8.91
CA LEU A 59 -7.09 17.24 9.87
C LEU A 59 -6.30 17.50 11.15
N LYS A 60 -5.01 17.85 11.05
CA LYS A 60 -4.18 18.18 12.22
C LYS A 60 -4.74 19.36 13.02
N LYS A 61 -5.22 20.41 12.32
CA LYS A 61 -5.85 21.57 12.95
C LYS A 61 -7.15 21.20 13.67
N ALA A 62 -8.00 20.40 13.04
CA ALA A 62 -9.27 19.92 13.61
C ALA A 62 -9.05 19.10 14.90
N LEU A 63 -7.96 18.34 14.94
CA LEU A 63 -7.56 17.55 16.11
C LEU A 63 -6.80 18.36 17.18
N GLY A 64 -6.58 19.66 16.98
CA GLY A 64 -5.83 20.50 17.92
C GLY A 64 -4.34 20.14 18.02
N ILE A 65 -3.79 19.46 17.03
CA ILE A 65 -2.38 19.02 17.03
C ILE A 65 -1.49 20.23 16.72
N THR A 66 -0.68 20.63 17.71
CA THR A 66 0.23 21.78 17.60
C THR A 66 1.62 21.37 17.10
N ASP A 67 2.19 20.29 17.63
CA ASP A 67 3.41 19.68 17.10
C ASP A 67 3.06 18.77 15.92
N THR A 68 3.31 19.26 14.71
CA THR A 68 2.98 18.56 13.46
C THR A 68 4.11 17.67 12.93
N SER A 69 5.14 17.38 13.73
CA SER A 69 6.15 16.37 13.39
C SER A 69 5.50 15.00 13.16
N ASP A 70 6.14 14.14 12.37
CA ASP A 70 5.58 12.83 12.01
C ASP A 70 5.42 11.94 13.24
N ILE A 71 6.43 11.93 14.12
CA ILE A 71 6.36 11.24 15.41
C ILE A 71 5.17 11.74 16.23
N SER A 72 5.06 13.05 16.46
CA SER A 72 3.95 13.63 17.24
C SER A 72 2.59 13.29 16.64
N THR A 73 2.49 13.36 15.31
CA THR A 73 1.26 13.06 14.56
C THR A 73 0.82 11.61 14.75
N VAL A 74 1.74 10.67 14.55
CA VAL A 74 1.47 9.23 14.66
C VAL A 74 1.18 8.83 16.11
N MET A 75 1.85 9.47 17.08
CA MET A 75 1.61 9.21 18.50
C MET A 75 0.26 9.71 19.02
N GLN A 76 -0.44 10.62 18.32
CA GLN A 76 -1.83 11.00 18.68
C GLN A 76 -2.80 9.81 18.69
N VAL A 77 -2.46 8.76 17.94
CA VAL A 77 -3.24 7.53 17.83
C VAL A 77 -2.43 6.32 18.27
N ASN A 78 -1.49 6.49 19.20
CA ASN A 78 -0.63 5.42 19.71
C ASN A 78 0.14 4.66 18.61
N ALA A 79 0.44 5.31 17.49
CA ALA A 79 0.97 4.67 16.29
C ALA A 79 0.13 3.54 15.70
N ALA A 80 -1.13 3.39 16.12
CA ALA A 80 -2.05 2.41 15.56
C ALA A 80 -2.37 2.74 14.09
N ALA A 81 -2.57 1.70 13.28
CA ALA A 81 -3.00 1.81 11.89
C ALA A 81 -4.16 0.85 11.62
N VAL A 82 -4.93 1.08 10.56
CA VAL A 82 -5.99 0.17 10.12
C VAL A 82 -5.41 -1.15 9.58
N THR A 83 -4.20 -1.10 9.03
CA THR A 83 -3.60 -2.18 8.23
C THR A 83 -2.73 -3.15 9.03
N ASP A 84 -2.63 -2.98 10.35
CA ASP A 84 -1.88 -3.88 11.22
C ASP A 84 -2.39 -3.84 12.66
N THR A 85 -1.73 -4.56 13.54
CA THR A 85 -2.06 -4.68 14.96
C THR A 85 -0.98 -4.09 15.86
N TYR A 86 -0.07 -3.29 15.30
CA TYR A 86 1.01 -2.66 16.04
C TYR A 86 0.59 -1.33 16.65
N TRP A 87 1.03 -1.08 17.88
CA TRP A 87 0.82 0.19 18.57
C TRP A 87 1.84 0.40 19.70
N ILE A 88 1.95 1.64 20.18
CA ILE A 88 2.84 2.04 21.26
C ILE A 88 2.03 2.22 22.54
N LYS A 89 2.37 1.40 23.54
CA LYS A 89 1.87 1.52 24.90
C LYS A 89 2.86 2.31 25.74
N GLU A 90 2.55 3.57 25.99
CA GLU A 90 3.39 4.45 26.81
C GLU A 90 3.52 3.95 28.25
N LYS A 91 4.66 4.21 28.88
CA LYS A 91 4.93 3.83 30.27
C LYS A 91 3.85 4.38 31.22
N GLY A 92 3.25 3.49 32.00
CA GLY A 92 2.17 3.83 32.93
C GLY A 92 0.76 3.89 32.31
N SER A 93 0.62 3.62 31.00
CA SER A 93 -0.68 3.45 30.37
C SER A 93 -1.28 2.08 30.68
N ASP A 94 -2.56 2.05 31.01
CA ASP A 94 -3.33 0.81 31.23
C ASP A 94 -4.08 0.34 29.97
N LEU A 95 -3.93 1.04 28.84
CA LEU A 95 -4.61 0.72 27.59
C LEU A 95 -4.37 -0.72 27.12
N CYS A 96 -5.38 -1.30 26.47
CA CYS A 96 -5.27 -2.52 25.68
C CYS A 96 -5.52 -2.24 24.20
N PHE A 97 -5.31 -3.25 23.35
CA PHE A 97 -5.50 -3.10 21.91
C PHE A 97 -6.93 -2.69 21.53
N ASP A 98 -7.92 -3.20 22.27
CA ASP A 98 -9.33 -2.89 22.01
C ASP A 98 -9.67 -1.40 22.24
N ASP A 99 -8.89 -0.70 23.06
CA ASP A 99 -9.05 0.74 23.30
C ASP A 99 -8.46 1.61 22.18
N VAL A 100 -7.44 1.09 21.45
CA VAL A 100 -6.70 1.87 20.44
C VAL A 100 -7.03 1.47 19.01
N LYS A 101 -7.60 0.27 18.78
CA LYS A 101 -8.03 -0.17 17.46
C LYS A 101 -9.15 0.73 16.94
N PHE A 102 -9.06 1.13 15.68
CA PHE A 102 -10.07 1.97 15.07
C PHE A 102 -11.36 1.20 14.81
N ASN A 103 -12.49 1.77 15.24
CA ASN A 103 -13.82 1.21 15.00
C ASN A 103 -14.64 2.01 14.00
N GLU A 104 -14.30 3.28 13.81
CA GLU A 104 -14.96 4.25 12.93
C GLU A 104 -13.98 5.34 12.51
N ASN A 105 -14.41 6.24 11.63
CA ASN A 105 -13.62 7.40 11.22
C ASN A 105 -14.51 8.63 11.06
N PRO A 106 -14.76 9.38 12.14
CA PRO A 106 -15.55 10.62 12.08
C PRO A 106 -14.89 11.72 11.24
N PHE A 107 -13.60 11.60 10.91
CA PHE A 107 -12.85 12.59 10.13
C PHE A 107 -12.69 12.22 8.66
N ALA A 108 -13.39 11.20 8.17
CA ALA A 108 -13.23 10.68 6.82
C ALA A 108 -13.48 11.74 5.73
N ASP A 109 -14.56 12.53 5.85
CA ASP A 109 -14.88 13.59 4.89
C ASP A 109 -13.87 14.75 4.94
N LEU A 110 -13.38 15.11 6.13
CA LEU A 110 -12.31 16.10 6.28
C LEU A 110 -11.01 15.62 5.62
N ALA A 111 -10.60 14.38 5.85
CA ALA A 111 -9.38 13.81 5.29
C ALA A 111 -9.48 13.66 3.76
N LEU A 112 -10.64 13.25 3.23
CA LEU A 112 -10.83 13.01 1.80
C LEU A 112 -11.08 14.30 1.00
N LYS A 113 -11.91 15.21 1.52
CA LYS A 113 -12.47 16.36 0.79
C LYS A 113 -12.00 17.72 1.31
N GLY A 114 -11.46 17.77 2.53
CA GLY A 114 -11.18 19.04 3.22
C GLY A 114 -12.45 19.74 3.69
N ASP A 115 -13.56 19.00 3.84
CA ASP A 115 -14.86 19.53 4.27
C ASP A 115 -14.84 19.87 5.76
N ILE A 116 -14.72 21.16 6.07
CA ILE A 116 -14.67 21.69 7.45
C ILE A 116 -16.06 21.68 8.09
N ASP A 117 -17.16 21.69 7.33
CA ASP A 117 -18.49 21.75 7.93
C ASP A 117 -18.88 20.40 8.57
N SER A 118 -18.37 19.29 8.02
CA SER A 118 -18.46 17.94 8.60
C SER A 118 -17.85 17.82 10.02
N PHE A 119 -16.99 18.78 10.40
CA PHE A 119 -16.35 18.85 11.71
C PHE A 119 -17.32 19.28 12.82
N VAL A 120 -18.27 20.17 12.53
CA VAL A 120 -19.10 20.83 13.55
C VAL A 120 -20.13 19.87 14.16
N GLU A 121 -20.58 18.86 13.40
CA GLU A 121 -21.60 17.90 13.84
C GLU A 121 -21.04 16.77 14.72
N ASN A 122 -19.75 16.44 14.61
CA ASN A 122 -19.14 15.27 15.26
C ASN A 122 -18.40 15.57 16.59
N CYS A 123 -18.39 16.82 17.07
CA CYS A 123 -17.70 17.22 18.31
C CYS A 123 -18.43 16.83 19.62
N GLY A 124 -19.40 15.93 19.57
CA GLY A 124 -20.10 15.40 20.73
C GLY A 124 -19.52 14.06 21.20
N ALA A 125 -18.62 14.11 22.20
CA ALA A 125 -18.23 12.98 23.05
C ALA A 125 -17.40 11.85 22.40
N GLN A 126 -16.07 11.99 22.41
CA GLN A 126 -15.15 10.92 22.87
C GLN A 126 -13.71 11.45 22.95
N GLY A 127 -13.11 11.31 24.13
CA GLY A 127 -11.70 11.61 24.35
C GLY A 127 -10.82 10.51 23.74
N ARG A 128 -9.72 10.94 23.11
CA ARG A 128 -8.73 10.22 22.27
C ARG A 128 -9.09 10.18 20.78
N ALA A 129 -8.11 10.56 19.94
CA ALA A 129 -8.31 10.84 18.52
C ALA A 129 -8.68 9.57 17.73
N CYS A 130 -9.94 9.44 17.33
CA CYS A 130 -10.40 8.43 16.39
C CYS A 130 -10.09 8.85 14.94
N ALA A 131 -8.81 9.00 14.60
CA ALA A 131 -8.36 9.52 13.31
C ALA A 131 -7.38 8.56 12.61
N PRO A 132 -7.87 7.43 12.04
CA PRO A 132 -7.02 6.46 11.33
C PRO A 132 -6.23 7.06 10.18
N ASP A 133 -6.68 8.19 9.64
CA ASP A 133 -6.02 8.84 8.51
C ASP A 133 -4.66 9.46 8.90
N LEU A 134 -4.38 9.69 10.18
CA LEU A 134 -3.06 10.16 10.64
C LEU A 134 -1.94 9.15 10.39
N THR A 135 -2.27 7.86 10.27
CA THR A 135 -1.35 6.76 9.93
C THR A 135 -1.60 6.17 8.55
N THR A 136 -2.30 6.92 7.69
CA THR A 136 -2.61 6.48 6.33
C THR A 136 -1.62 7.11 5.35
N VAL A 137 -0.63 6.33 4.92
CA VAL A 137 0.51 6.76 4.08
C VAL A 137 0.17 7.01 2.60
N GLY A 138 1.03 7.74 1.88
CA GLY A 138 0.95 8.05 0.44
C GLY A 138 0.55 9.50 0.13
N SER A 139 0.62 9.93 -1.12
CA SER A 139 0.54 11.37 -1.47
C SER A 139 -0.85 11.87 -1.88
N PHE A 140 -1.75 10.99 -2.35
CA PHE A 140 -3.11 11.34 -2.76
C PHE A 140 -4.05 11.50 -1.56
N GLU A 141 -5.05 12.39 -1.68
CA GLU A 141 -6.08 12.52 -0.66
C GLU A 141 -6.90 11.25 -0.57
N LYS A 142 -6.98 10.71 0.65
CA LYS A 142 -7.60 9.42 0.93
C LYS A 142 -8.09 9.37 2.37
N CYS A 143 -9.11 8.56 2.60
CA CYS A 143 -9.63 8.30 3.94
C CYS A 143 -10.08 6.86 4.11
N TRP A 144 -10.02 6.34 5.33
CA TRP A 144 -10.69 5.09 5.69
C TRP A 144 -12.16 5.31 6.03
N ARG A 145 -13.05 4.46 5.52
CA ARG A 145 -14.45 4.37 5.98
C ARG A 145 -14.80 2.93 6.29
N LYS A 146 -15.67 2.73 7.28
CA LYS A 146 -16.22 1.43 7.59
C LYS A 146 -17.59 1.29 6.95
N SER A 147 -17.77 0.26 6.12
CA SER A 147 -19.03 -0.03 5.43
C SER A 147 -19.22 -1.54 5.30
N GLY A 148 -20.42 -2.02 5.63
CA GLY A 148 -20.72 -3.47 5.64
C GLY A 148 -19.81 -4.28 6.59
N GLY A 149 -19.39 -3.68 7.72
CA GLY A 149 -18.48 -4.30 8.68
C GLY A 149 -17.01 -4.39 8.24
N CYS A 150 -16.66 -3.87 7.06
CA CYS A 150 -15.29 -3.88 6.53
C CYS A 150 -14.75 -2.46 6.38
N TRP A 151 -13.43 -2.33 6.50
CA TRP A 151 -12.73 -1.10 6.16
C TRP A 151 -12.56 -0.97 4.63
N TRP A 152 -12.72 0.25 4.15
CA TRP A 152 -12.54 0.66 2.77
C TRP A 152 -11.69 1.92 2.72
N LEU A 153 -10.63 1.91 1.93
CA LEU A 153 -9.80 3.09 1.69
C LEU A 153 -10.33 3.80 0.45
N TYR A 154 -10.92 4.97 0.64
CA TYR A 154 -11.37 5.85 -0.44
C TYR A 154 -10.20 6.72 -0.89
N LYS A 155 -10.01 6.85 -2.20
CA LYS A 155 -9.00 7.70 -2.82
C LYS A 155 -9.67 8.68 -3.77
N SER A 156 -9.26 9.95 -3.70
CA SER A 156 -9.54 10.91 -4.76
C SER A 156 -8.59 10.70 -5.93
N GLY A 157 -9.03 11.11 -7.12
CA GLY A 157 -8.24 11.04 -8.33
C GLY A 157 -9.05 11.48 -9.53
N ASN A 158 -8.37 11.93 -10.57
CA ASN A 158 -9.04 12.25 -11.83
C ASN A 158 -9.52 10.96 -12.54
N ASP A 159 -10.32 11.12 -13.59
CA ASP A 159 -10.89 9.98 -14.34
C ASP A 159 -9.84 9.01 -14.87
N LEU A 160 -8.68 9.50 -15.30
CA LEU A 160 -7.61 8.66 -15.84
C LEU A 160 -6.88 7.87 -14.74
N GLU A 161 -6.67 8.48 -13.57
CA GLU A 161 -6.10 7.82 -12.40
C GLU A 161 -7.02 6.72 -11.87
N ARG A 162 -8.33 7.03 -11.74
CA ARG A 162 -9.35 6.07 -11.30
C ARG A 162 -9.54 4.94 -12.30
N PHE A 163 -9.59 5.26 -13.60
CA PHE A 163 -9.63 4.27 -14.67
C PHE A 163 -8.40 3.34 -14.61
N SER A 164 -7.20 3.90 -14.48
CA SER A 164 -5.95 3.12 -14.48
C SER A 164 -5.89 2.19 -13.27
N GLU A 165 -6.22 2.66 -12.08
CA GLU A 165 -6.28 1.83 -10.87
C GLU A 165 -7.28 0.66 -11.03
N LEU A 166 -8.50 0.94 -11.48
CA LEU A 166 -9.53 -0.09 -11.64
C LEU A 166 -9.22 -1.07 -12.77
N PHE A 167 -8.76 -0.57 -13.93
CA PHE A 167 -8.41 -1.40 -15.07
C PHE A 167 -7.25 -2.35 -14.74
N VAL A 168 -6.19 -1.86 -14.11
CA VAL A 168 -5.03 -2.69 -13.73
C VAL A 168 -5.44 -3.77 -12.73
N ALA A 169 -6.28 -3.44 -11.73
CA ALA A 169 -6.82 -4.42 -10.79
C ALA A 169 -7.63 -5.52 -11.49
N ARG A 170 -8.51 -5.15 -12.42
CA ARG A 170 -9.32 -6.13 -13.19
C ARG A 170 -8.47 -6.96 -14.14
N LEU A 171 -7.47 -6.36 -14.79
CA LEU A 171 -6.57 -7.05 -15.70
C LEU A 171 -5.71 -8.08 -14.96
N GLY A 172 -5.10 -7.69 -13.84
CA GLY A 172 -4.31 -8.58 -12.99
C GLY A 172 -5.12 -9.77 -12.49
N ALA A 173 -6.35 -9.52 -12.01
CA ALA A 173 -7.24 -10.59 -11.57
C ALA A 173 -7.62 -11.53 -12.71
N ALA A 174 -7.88 -11.00 -13.92
CA ALA A 174 -8.23 -11.80 -15.09
C ALA A 174 -7.09 -12.70 -15.57
N VAL A 175 -5.82 -12.30 -15.35
CA VAL A 175 -4.65 -13.13 -15.66
C VAL A 175 -4.22 -14.05 -14.51
N GLY A 176 -4.97 -14.05 -13.39
CA GLY A 176 -4.78 -14.95 -12.26
C GLY A 176 -3.81 -14.45 -11.18
N PHE A 177 -3.47 -13.16 -11.18
CA PHE A 177 -2.67 -12.55 -10.13
C PHE A 177 -3.51 -12.10 -8.94
N ASP A 178 -2.88 -12.04 -7.76
CA ASP A 178 -3.50 -11.53 -6.55
C ASP A 178 -3.55 -10.00 -6.56
N MET A 179 -4.76 -9.43 -6.59
CA MET A 179 -5.01 -8.01 -6.73
C MET A 179 -5.93 -7.51 -5.62
N ALA A 180 -5.68 -6.31 -5.12
CA ALA A 180 -6.62 -5.68 -4.20
C ALA A 180 -7.97 -5.42 -4.89
N HIS A 181 -9.06 -5.50 -4.12
CA HIS A 181 -10.42 -5.34 -4.66
C HIS A 181 -10.82 -3.87 -4.72
N TYR A 182 -11.04 -3.36 -5.93
CA TYR A 182 -11.44 -1.98 -6.18
C TYR A 182 -12.86 -1.83 -6.71
N GLU A 183 -13.50 -0.73 -6.30
CA GLU A 183 -14.82 -0.27 -6.74
C GLU A 183 -14.82 1.24 -6.94
N THR A 184 -15.72 1.75 -7.80
CA THR A 184 -15.99 3.18 -7.94
C THR A 184 -17.18 3.58 -7.05
N GLU A 185 -17.13 4.78 -6.50
CA GLU A 185 -18.24 5.38 -5.77
C GLU A 185 -18.22 6.89 -5.96
N GLY A 186 -19.15 7.41 -6.78
CA GLY A 186 -19.15 8.82 -7.19
C GLY A 186 -17.82 9.23 -7.83
N ASP A 187 -17.22 10.29 -7.28
CA ASP A 187 -15.92 10.82 -7.75
C ASP A 187 -14.70 10.11 -7.16
N TYR A 188 -14.90 8.98 -6.48
CA TYR A 188 -13.85 8.24 -5.79
C TYR A 188 -13.67 6.85 -6.37
N ILE A 189 -12.48 6.30 -6.11
CA ILE A 189 -12.24 4.87 -6.16
C ILE A 189 -11.95 4.40 -4.74
N LYS A 190 -12.48 3.23 -4.36
CA LYS A 190 -12.27 2.64 -3.04
C LYS A 190 -11.69 1.24 -3.17
N THR A 191 -10.82 0.88 -2.24
CA THR A 191 -10.28 -0.48 -2.11
C THR A 191 -10.65 -1.08 -0.77
N ARG A 192 -11.01 -2.37 -0.78
CA ARG A 192 -11.34 -3.10 0.44
C ARG A 192 -10.06 -3.41 1.21
N ASP A 193 -10.11 -3.22 2.52
CA ASP A 193 -9.05 -3.66 3.42
C ASP A 193 -8.80 -5.17 3.29
N PHE A 194 -7.61 -5.53 2.82
CA PHE A 194 -7.17 -6.92 2.69
C PHE A 194 -6.63 -7.50 4.01
N THR A 195 -6.47 -6.67 5.05
CA THR A 195 -6.01 -7.11 6.38
C THR A 195 -7.14 -7.65 7.27
N LYS A 196 -8.39 -7.48 6.80
CA LYS A 196 -9.62 -7.97 7.45
C LYS A 196 -9.77 -7.45 8.88
N GLY A 197 -9.48 -6.17 9.09
CA GLY A 197 -9.56 -5.55 10.42
C GLY A 197 -8.52 -6.07 11.40
N GLY A 198 -7.28 -6.29 10.92
CA GLY A 198 -6.16 -6.75 11.74
C GLY A 198 -6.13 -8.26 12.01
N ALA A 199 -6.79 -9.08 11.19
CA ALA A 199 -6.60 -10.54 11.22
C ALA A 199 -5.21 -10.93 10.70
N VAL A 200 -4.68 -10.15 9.76
CA VAL A 200 -3.29 -10.20 9.30
C VAL A 200 -2.68 -8.81 9.39
N ILE A 201 -1.35 -8.74 9.37
CA ILE A 201 -0.57 -7.51 9.38
C ILE A 201 -0.09 -7.23 7.96
N PHE A 202 -0.32 -6.02 7.45
CA PHE A 202 0.38 -5.53 6.28
C PHE A 202 1.74 -4.93 6.68
N GLU A 203 2.80 -5.48 6.12
CA GLU A 203 4.17 -4.99 6.33
C GLU A 203 4.73 -4.47 5.00
N PRO A 204 4.98 -3.16 4.84
CA PRO A 204 5.51 -2.63 3.58
C PRO A 204 6.92 -3.17 3.31
N ALA A 205 7.26 -3.37 2.04
CA ALA A 205 8.59 -3.82 1.63
C ALA A 205 9.70 -2.85 2.10
N TYR A 206 9.36 -1.57 2.31
CA TYR A 206 10.23 -0.57 2.93
C TYR A 206 10.88 -1.11 4.21
N ASN A 207 10.13 -1.81 5.06
CA ASN A 207 10.66 -2.33 6.31
C ASN A 207 11.74 -3.41 6.08
N LEU A 208 11.75 -4.10 4.94
CA LEU A 208 12.79 -5.08 4.57
C LEU A 208 13.96 -4.46 3.78
N VAL A 209 13.68 -3.54 2.86
CA VAL A 209 14.65 -3.09 1.84
C VAL A 209 14.95 -1.59 1.83
N GLY A 210 14.24 -0.80 2.63
CA GLY A 210 14.32 0.66 2.66
C GLY A 210 13.79 1.26 1.37
N ASP A 211 14.44 2.31 0.88
CA ASP A 211 14.08 2.98 -0.38
C ASP A 211 14.67 2.30 -1.63
N ASN A 212 15.32 1.15 -1.49
CA ASN A 212 15.94 0.48 -2.62
C ASN A 212 14.87 -0.12 -3.55
N LYS A 213 14.79 0.39 -4.79
CA LYS A 213 13.82 -0.03 -5.81
C LYS A 213 14.39 -1.05 -6.82
N ASP A 214 15.65 -1.46 -6.67
CA ASP A 214 16.27 -2.43 -7.58
C ASP A 214 15.58 -3.79 -7.49
N TYR A 215 15.13 -4.31 -8.63
CA TYR A 215 14.34 -5.54 -8.69
C TYR A 215 15.11 -6.76 -8.19
N ALA A 216 16.39 -6.90 -8.58
CA ALA A 216 17.21 -8.05 -8.20
C ALA A 216 17.53 -8.05 -6.70
N TYR A 217 17.82 -6.88 -6.14
CA TYR A 217 18.03 -6.69 -4.71
C TYR A 217 16.78 -7.08 -3.92
N ASN A 218 15.62 -6.56 -4.30
CA ASN A 218 14.35 -6.84 -3.65
C ASN A 218 13.99 -8.32 -3.73
N TYR A 219 14.05 -8.89 -4.94
CA TYR A 219 13.82 -10.32 -5.16
C TYR A 219 14.72 -11.18 -4.26
N LYS A 220 16.02 -10.87 -4.18
CA LYS A 220 16.96 -11.63 -3.34
C LYS A 220 16.63 -11.52 -1.85
N LYS A 221 16.25 -10.33 -1.37
CA LYS A 221 15.85 -10.13 0.03
C LYS A 221 14.57 -10.87 0.37
N ILE A 222 13.58 -10.81 -0.52
CA ILE A 222 12.30 -11.52 -0.38
C ILE A 222 12.52 -13.04 -0.44
N ALA A 223 13.32 -13.53 -1.39
CA ALA A 223 13.65 -14.95 -1.51
C ALA A 223 14.39 -15.51 -0.28
N GLY A 224 15.14 -14.64 0.42
CA GLY A 224 15.75 -14.98 1.71
C GLY A 224 14.75 -15.18 2.85
N LEU A 225 13.53 -14.62 2.74
CA LEU A 225 12.42 -14.90 3.65
C LEU A 225 11.68 -16.17 3.21
N ASN A 226 11.23 -16.21 1.95
CA ASN A 226 10.52 -17.33 1.36
C ASN A 226 10.50 -17.19 -0.18
N LEU A 227 10.86 -18.26 -0.89
CA LEU A 227 10.91 -18.26 -2.35
C LEU A 227 9.54 -18.05 -3.01
N GLU A 228 8.44 -18.51 -2.39
CA GLU A 228 7.09 -18.30 -2.95
C GLU A 228 6.68 -16.83 -2.92
N LEU A 229 7.10 -16.06 -1.90
CA LEU A 229 6.91 -14.60 -1.87
C LEU A 229 7.65 -13.93 -3.02
N ALA A 230 8.87 -14.42 -3.33
CA ALA A 230 9.69 -13.86 -4.39
C ALA A 230 9.07 -14.10 -5.77
N LYS A 231 8.35 -15.21 -5.96
CA LYS A 231 7.55 -15.46 -7.18
C LYS A 231 6.37 -14.50 -7.30
N GLN A 232 5.64 -14.28 -6.20
CA GLN A 232 4.52 -13.31 -6.18
C GLN A 232 5.01 -11.87 -6.42
N TYR A 233 6.22 -11.53 -6.00
CA TYR A 233 6.84 -10.24 -6.33
C TYR A 233 7.08 -10.10 -7.84
N ILE A 234 7.45 -11.18 -8.55
CA ILE A 234 7.58 -11.16 -10.02
C ILE A 234 6.24 -10.82 -10.68
N ASP A 235 5.11 -11.35 -10.17
CA ASP A 235 3.78 -11.05 -10.70
C ASP A 235 3.45 -9.55 -10.63
N ILE A 236 3.85 -8.88 -9.54
CA ILE A 236 3.74 -7.42 -9.40
C ILE A 236 4.56 -6.70 -10.48
N LEU A 237 5.82 -7.11 -10.70
CA LEU A 237 6.69 -6.51 -11.71
C LEU A 237 6.23 -6.77 -13.15
N VAL A 238 5.61 -7.93 -13.41
CA VAL A 238 4.94 -8.23 -14.68
C VAL A 238 3.81 -7.24 -14.90
N MET A 239 2.97 -6.98 -13.89
CA MET A 239 1.91 -5.97 -13.99
C MET A 239 2.44 -4.56 -14.19
N ASP A 240 3.50 -4.18 -13.47
CA ASP A 240 4.11 -2.86 -13.64
C ASP A 240 4.64 -2.67 -15.05
N THR A 241 5.30 -3.69 -15.60
CA THR A 241 5.83 -3.64 -16.96
C THR A 241 4.71 -3.71 -17.99
N LEU A 242 3.69 -4.53 -17.81
CA LEU A 242 2.54 -4.65 -18.70
C LEU A 242 1.73 -3.36 -18.75
N CYS A 243 1.50 -2.72 -17.60
CA CYS A 243 0.63 -1.55 -17.46
C CYS A 243 1.40 -0.24 -17.40
N PHE A 244 2.72 -0.25 -17.61
CA PHE A 244 3.58 0.93 -17.54
C PHE A 244 3.46 1.70 -16.22
N ASN A 245 3.61 0.98 -15.10
CA ASN A 245 3.65 1.60 -13.78
C ASN A 245 5.10 1.94 -13.38
N LEU A 246 5.43 3.23 -13.43
CA LEU A 246 6.75 3.73 -13.03
C LEU A 246 6.85 4.07 -11.54
N ASP A 247 5.74 4.05 -10.81
CA ASP A 247 5.65 4.55 -9.43
C ASP A 247 5.58 3.43 -8.38
N ARG A 248 6.09 2.23 -8.71
CA ARG A 248 6.24 1.14 -7.73
C ARG A 248 7.38 1.46 -6.77
N HIS A 249 7.07 2.16 -5.68
CA HIS A 249 7.99 2.35 -4.55
C HIS A 249 7.73 1.33 -3.44
N THR A 250 8.64 1.23 -2.46
CA THR A 250 8.69 0.17 -1.44
C THR A 250 7.57 0.23 -0.39
N PHE A 251 6.70 1.24 -0.46
CA PHE A 251 5.44 1.28 0.30
C PHE A 251 4.24 0.76 -0.50
N ASN A 252 4.37 0.57 -1.83
CA ASN A 252 3.29 0.10 -2.72
C ASN A 252 3.35 -1.41 -2.98
N TYR A 253 4.11 -2.15 -2.17
CA TYR A 253 4.11 -3.61 -2.10
C TYR A 253 4.69 -4.02 -0.74
N GLY A 254 4.48 -5.27 -0.36
CA GLY A 254 4.86 -5.75 0.95
C GLY A 254 4.30 -7.13 1.21
N PHE A 255 4.14 -7.47 2.48
CA PHE A 255 3.79 -8.81 2.93
C PHE A 255 2.54 -8.80 3.78
N LEU A 256 1.79 -9.89 3.74
CA LEU A 256 0.80 -10.23 4.76
C LEU A 256 1.44 -11.20 5.74
N ARG A 257 1.36 -10.84 7.03
CA ARG A 257 1.86 -11.68 8.12
C ARG A 257 0.71 -12.08 9.03
N ASP A 258 0.77 -13.30 9.53
CA ASP A 258 -0.18 -13.74 10.54
C ASP A 258 0.04 -12.93 11.82
N SER A 259 -1.05 -12.36 12.34
CA SER A 259 -1.00 -11.41 13.44
C SER A 259 -0.75 -12.07 14.81
N GLU A 260 -0.98 -13.38 14.94
CA GLU A 260 -0.77 -14.14 16.18
C GLU A 260 0.61 -14.79 16.23
N THR A 261 1.09 -15.28 15.09
CA THR A 261 2.33 -16.07 14.97
C THR A 261 3.50 -15.27 14.41
N GLY A 262 3.22 -14.24 13.60
CA GLY A 262 4.22 -13.43 12.91
C GLY A 262 4.71 -14.03 11.58
N ASP A 263 4.20 -15.20 11.19
CA ASP A 263 4.62 -15.93 10.00
C ASP A 263 4.22 -15.18 8.71
N PHE A 264 5.07 -15.22 7.69
CA PHE A 264 4.75 -14.68 6.37
C PHE A 264 3.75 -15.59 5.65
N ILE A 265 2.60 -15.02 5.26
CA ILE A 265 1.53 -15.73 4.56
C ILE A 265 1.71 -15.62 3.05
N SER A 266 1.85 -14.39 2.55
CA SER A 266 1.95 -14.06 1.13
C SER A 266 2.52 -12.65 0.95
N MET A 267 2.83 -12.26 -0.28
CA MET A 267 2.85 -10.85 -0.64
C MET A 267 1.46 -10.26 -0.44
N ALA A 268 1.37 -8.96 -0.15
CA ALA A 268 0.10 -8.26 -0.20
C ALA A 268 -0.46 -8.26 -1.63
N PRO A 269 -1.79 -8.37 -1.80
CA PRO A 269 -2.41 -8.25 -3.13
C PRO A 269 -1.95 -6.97 -3.81
N ASN A 270 -1.64 -7.00 -5.10
CA ASN A 270 -1.11 -5.82 -5.80
C ASN A 270 -2.13 -4.66 -5.72
N PHE A 271 -1.65 -3.50 -5.26
CA PHE A 271 -2.43 -2.29 -4.99
C PHE A 271 -1.67 -1.04 -5.44
N ASP A 272 -2.31 0.13 -5.35
CA ASP A 272 -1.75 1.45 -5.74
C ASP A 272 -1.19 1.50 -7.17
N ASN A 273 -2.07 1.31 -8.14
CA ASN A 273 -1.80 1.35 -9.58
C ASN A 273 -2.35 2.62 -10.25
N ASN A 274 -2.82 3.61 -9.48
CA ASN A 274 -3.37 4.87 -9.98
C ASN A 274 -2.39 5.71 -10.83
N ALA A 275 -1.08 5.50 -10.69
CA ALA A 275 -0.04 6.16 -11.50
C ALA A 275 0.37 5.36 -12.76
N ALA A 276 -0.28 4.22 -13.03
CA ALA A 276 0.00 3.39 -14.20
C ALA A 276 -0.70 3.91 -15.47
N LEU A 277 -0.40 3.24 -16.59
CA LEU A 277 -1.17 3.27 -17.83
C LEU A 277 -1.39 4.69 -18.40
N ILE A 278 -2.64 5.17 -18.43
CA ILE A 278 -3.02 6.48 -18.99
C ILE A 278 -3.27 7.53 -17.91
N SER A 279 -2.92 7.27 -16.64
CA SER A 279 -3.11 8.20 -15.53
C SER A 279 -2.52 9.59 -15.75
N ARG A 280 -1.47 9.68 -16.58
CA ARG A 280 -0.79 10.92 -16.99
C ARG A 280 -1.09 11.31 -18.45
N GLY A 281 -2.17 10.78 -19.01
CA GLY A 281 -2.58 10.98 -20.40
C GLY A 281 -2.04 9.94 -21.37
N TYR A 282 -2.37 10.12 -22.65
CA TYR A 282 -1.97 9.23 -23.74
C TYR A 282 -0.54 9.53 -24.20
N ARG A 283 0.29 8.50 -24.29
CA ARG A 283 1.68 8.63 -24.77
C ARG A 283 1.70 8.97 -26.26
N LYS A 284 2.60 9.88 -26.65
CA LYS A 284 2.86 10.25 -28.06
C LYS A 284 3.44 9.08 -28.87
N ASN A 285 4.36 8.32 -28.27
CA ASN A 285 5.01 7.14 -28.86
C ASN A 285 4.71 5.89 -28.00
N PRO A 286 3.49 5.36 -28.04
CA PRO A 286 3.09 4.24 -27.19
C PRO A 286 3.74 2.92 -27.60
N PHE A 287 3.98 2.72 -28.90
CA PHE A 287 4.48 1.47 -29.46
C PHE A 287 6.00 1.54 -29.66
N CYS A 288 6.74 1.52 -28.55
CA CYS A 288 8.20 1.54 -28.55
C CYS A 288 8.76 0.43 -27.65
N ASP A 289 9.70 -0.35 -28.18
CA ASP A 289 10.41 -1.40 -27.43
C ASP A 289 11.49 -0.82 -26.50
N ASN A 290 11.93 0.43 -26.75
CA ASN A 290 12.89 1.13 -25.90
C ASN A 290 12.16 1.83 -24.73
N ASP A 291 11.79 1.04 -23.74
CA ASP A 291 11.07 1.43 -22.53
C ASP A 291 11.87 1.03 -21.29
N ILE A 292 12.00 1.94 -20.32
CA ILE A 292 12.80 1.70 -19.12
C ILE A 292 12.35 0.46 -18.33
N LEU A 293 11.05 0.16 -18.32
CA LEU A 293 10.53 -1.00 -17.61
C LEU A 293 10.88 -2.31 -18.34
N PHE A 294 10.87 -2.32 -19.68
CA PHE A 294 11.31 -3.50 -20.42
C PHE A 294 12.79 -3.80 -20.18
N SER A 295 13.66 -2.79 -20.23
CA SER A 295 15.08 -2.96 -19.96
C SER A 295 15.32 -3.41 -18.52
N ALA A 296 14.72 -2.74 -17.53
CA ALA A 296 14.87 -3.09 -16.12
C ALA A 296 14.37 -4.52 -15.84
N PHE A 297 13.23 -4.92 -16.42
CA PHE A 297 12.70 -6.27 -16.25
C PHE A 297 13.57 -7.32 -16.94
N ALA A 298 14.03 -7.08 -18.17
CA ALA A 298 14.93 -7.99 -18.87
C ALA A 298 16.27 -8.17 -18.13
N ASP A 299 16.86 -7.08 -17.65
CA ASP A 299 18.10 -7.10 -16.86
C ASP A 299 17.89 -7.84 -15.54
N PHE A 300 16.76 -7.66 -14.88
CA PHE A 300 16.39 -8.41 -13.68
C PHE A 300 16.29 -9.92 -13.94
N ILE A 301 15.51 -10.33 -14.95
CA ILE A 301 15.36 -11.75 -15.30
C ILE A 301 16.71 -12.38 -15.62
N LYS A 302 17.54 -11.69 -16.41
CA LYS A 302 18.87 -12.16 -16.81
C LYS A 302 19.82 -12.25 -15.62
N SER A 303 19.95 -11.17 -14.84
CA SER A 303 20.90 -11.10 -13.71
C SER A 303 20.55 -12.06 -12.58
N SER A 304 19.26 -12.34 -12.38
CA SER A 304 18.77 -13.25 -11.35
C SER A 304 18.55 -14.67 -11.86
N ASN A 305 18.85 -14.96 -13.14
CA ASN A 305 18.65 -16.25 -13.81
C ASN A 305 17.24 -16.83 -13.56
N LEU A 306 16.22 -15.99 -13.73
CA LEU A 306 14.86 -16.30 -13.30
C LEU A 306 14.11 -17.11 -14.34
N ARG A 307 13.37 -18.09 -13.83
CA ARG A 307 12.30 -18.75 -14.57
C ARG A 307 10.98 -18.41 -13.89
N PHE A 308 10.11 -17.73 -14.62
CA PHE A 308 8.75 -17.43 -14.18
C PHE A 308 7.75 -17.97 -15.19
N ARG A 309 6.46 -17.81 -14.92
CA ARG A 309 5.41 -18.12 -15.87
C ARG A 309 4.77 -16.83 -16.30
N LEU A 310 4.92 -16.45 -17.57
CA LEU A 310 4.16 -15.35 -18.12
C LEU A 310 2.69 -15.80 -18.26
N PRO A 311 1.71 -15.05 -17.72
CA PRO A 311 0.32 -15.44 -17.85
C PRO A 311 -0.16 -15.27 -19.28
N LEU A 312 -1.18 -16.03 -19.69
CA LEU A 312 -1.81 -15.86 -20.99
C LEU A 312 -2.69 -14.61 -20.99
N LEU A 313 -2.42 -13.69 -21.91
CA LEU A 313 -3.26 -12.53 -22.16
C LEU A 313 -3.66 -12.50 -23.63
N ASN A 314 -4.94 -12.26 -23.89
CA ASN A 314 -5.46 -12.10 -25.24
C ASN A 314 -6.38 -10.89 -25.35
N ARG A 315 -6.65 -10.47 -26.59
CA ARG A 315 -7.47 -9.30 -26.89
C ARG A 315 -8.87 -9.38 -26.27
N LYS A 316 -9.52 -10.54 -26.33
CA LYS A 316 -10.87 -10.73 -25.80
C LYS A 316 -10.92 -10.38 -24.32
N MET A 317 -9.97 -10.86 -23.51
CA MET A 317 -9.88 -10.55 -22.08
C MET A 317 -9.78 -9.04 -21.83
N VAL A 318 -8.90 -8.36 -22.57
CA VAL A 318 -8.68 -6.90 -22.43
C VAL A 318 -9.94 -6.12 -22.81
N ASP A 319 -10.55 -6.46 -23.95
CA ASP A 319 -11.73 -5.76 -24.47
C ASP A 319 -12.98 -5.99 -23.60
N GLU A 320 -13.15 -7.19 -23.03
CA GLU A 320 -14.23 -7.49 -22.07
C GLU A 320 -14.10 -6.66 -20.79
N ILE A 321 -12.88 -6.52 -20.24
CA ILE A 321 -12.65 -5.65 -19.09
C ILE A 321 -13.00 -4.21 -19.44
N LEU A 322 -12.47 -3.69 -20.55
CA LEU A 322 -12.71 -2.31 -20.98
C LEU A 322 -14.19 -2.02 -21.22
N PHE A 323 -14.93 -2.98 -21.77
CA PHE A 323 -16.36 -2.85 -21.99
C PHE A 323 -17.12 -2.63 -20.68
N CYS A 324 -16.76 -3.34 -19.61
CA CYS A 324 -17.38 -3.24 -18.29
C CYS A 324 -17.01 -1.97 -17.51
N LEU A 325 -16.01 -1.20 -17.96
CA LEU A 325 -15.59 0.02 -17.28
C LEU A 325 -16.31 1.25 -17.85
N ASP A 326 -17.05 1.94 -16.98
CA ASP A 326 -17.79 3.17 -17.31
C ASP A 326 -16.91 4.41 -17.14
N PHE A 327 -15.90 4.54 -18.01
CA PHE A 327 -15.01 5.70 -18.07
C PHE A 327 -14.94 6.22 -19.51
N ASN A 328 -14.95 7.55 -19.66
CA ASN A 328 -14.77 8.20 -20.95
C ASN A 328 -13.29 8.25 -21.35
N VAL A 329 -12.76 7.13 -21.80
CA VAL A 329 -11.38 6.96 -22.25
C VAL A 329 -11.32 6.31 -23.63
N ASP A 330 -10.21 6.48 -24.34
CA ASP A 330 -9.95 5.77 -25.60
C ASP A 330 -9.63 4.30 -25.31
N LYS A 331 -10.70 3.49 -25.20
CA LYS A 331 -10.62 2.05 -24.94
C LYS A 331 -9.83 1.31 -26.03
N ARG A 332 -9.90 1.77 -27.29
CA ARG A 332 -9.14 1.17 -28.39
C ARG A 332 -7.65 1.36 -28.18
N TYR A 333 -7.22 2.59 -27.87
CA TYR A 333 -5.84 2.90 -27.52
C TYR A 333 -5.36 2.02 -26.37
N VAL A 334 -6.11 1.96 -25.26
CA VAL A 334 -5.69 1.18 -24.08
C VAL A 334 -5.50 -0.28 -24.44
N SER A 335 -6.43 -0.85 -25.20
CA SER A 335 -6.36 -2.24 -25.59
C SER A 335 -5.17 -2.53 -26.52
N GLU A 336 -4.95 -1.69 -27.54
CA GLU A 336 -3.79 -1.80 -28.43
C GLU A 336 -2.47 -1.64 -27.67
N TYR A 337 -2.41 -0.70 -26.72
CA TYR A 337 -1.23 -0.43 -25.91
C TYR A 337 -0.87 -1.61 -25.00
N VAL A 338 -1.84 -2.15 -24.25
CA VAL A 338 -1.62 -3.29 -23.34
C VAL A 338 -1.16 -4.53 -24.11
N LEU A 339 -1.81 -4.85 -25.23
CA LEU A 339 -1.43 -6.00 -26.03
C LEU A 339 -0.06 -5.85 -26.71
N TYR A 340 0.28 -4.63 -27.14
CA TYR A 340 1.62 -4.35 -27.64
C TYR A 340 2.66 -4.65 -26.55
N ARG A 341 2.47 -4.10 -25.35
CA ARG A 341 3.39 -4.31 -24.22
C ARG A 341 3.50 -5.78 -23.83
N TYR A 342 2.38 -6.50 -23.85
CA TYR A 342 2.36 -7.94 -23.64
C TYR A 342 3.18 -8.70 -24.71
N GLY A 343 3.10 -8.29 -25.98
CA GLY A 343 3.92 -8.86 -27.06
C GLY A 343 5.43 -8.67 -26.83
N VAL A 344 5.84 -7.51 -26.30
CA VAL A 344 7.24 -7.27 -25.92
C VAL A 344 7.66 -8.14 -24.73
N LEU A 345 6.80 -8.27 -23.71
CA LEU A 345 7.01 -9.18 -22.58
C LEU A 345 7.17 -10.64 -23.02
N CYS A 346 6.39 -11.10 -24.02
CA CYS A 346 6.55 -12.44 -24.60
C CYS A 346 7.94 -12.63 -25.21
N LYS A 347 8.45 -11.65 -25.95
CA LYS A 347 9.83 -11.71 -26.51
C LYS A 347 10.89 -11.77 -25.40
N ILE A 348 10.75 -10.97 -24.34
CA ILE A 348 11.67 -11.01 -23.18
C ILE A 348 11.62 -12.41 -22.55
N TYR A 349 10.42 -12.94 -22.34
CA TYR A 349 10.21 -14.27 -21.79
C TYR A 349 10.87 -15.37 -22.63
N GLU A 350 10.64 -15.38 -23.95
CA GLU A 350 11.24 -16.34 -24.89
C GLU A 350 12.76 -16.28 -24.91
N ASN A 351 13.36 -15.09 -24.76
CA ASN A 351 14.81 -14.91 -24.81
C ASN A 351 15.55 -15.38 -23.54
N PHE A 352 14.89 -15.40 -22.39
CA PHE A 352 15.56 -15.61 -21.10
C PHE A 352 14.98 -16.76 -20.24
N CYS A 353 13.74 -17.18 -20.47
CA CYS A 353 13.03 -18.12 -19.59
C CYS A 353 12.68 -19.47 -20.25
N VAL A 354 12.64 -19.52 -21.58
CA VAL A 354 12.47 -20.75 -22.38
C VAL A 354 13.85 -21.32 -22.69
#